data_AF-A0A3M2J4D2-F1
#
_entry.id   AF-A0A3M2J4D2-F1
#
_cell.length_a   1.000
_cell.length_b   1.000
_cell.length_c   1.000
_cell.angle_alpha   90.00
_cell.angle_beta   90.00
_cell.angle_gamma   90.00
#
_symmetry.space_group_name_H-M   'P 1'
#
loop_
_entity.id
_entity.type
_entity.pdbx_description
1 polymer ?
#
loop_
_entity_poly.entity_id
_entity_poly.type
_entity_poly.pdbx_seq_one_letter_code
_entity_poly.pdbx_strand_id
1 'polypeptide(L)'
;ELTERDAVITVFTDSMELYGSRLQELREEMGAYSPELALRDHHRYLLGQSTDFMLELTYPERKRIHNLKYFTWVEQQGKSAEELEAQWYDYPDYWKEVQTQITEIDRLIEAFNAEVKTTN
;
A
#
# COMPACT_ATOMS: atom_id res chain seq x y z
N GLU A 1 -18.81 -13.15 9.06
CA GLU A 1 -18.96 -11.68 8.92
C GLU A 1 -18.04 -10.97 9.89
N LEU A 2 -17.76 -9.68 9.62
CA LEU A 2 -16.86 -8.82 10.38
C LEU A 2 -17.35 -8.57 11.82
N THR A 3 -16.40 -8.51 12.74
CA THR A 3 -16.59 -8.27 14.16
C THR A 3 -15.65 -7.17 14.65
N GLU A 4 -15.76 -6.77 15.92
CA GLU A 4 -14.82 -5.84 16.56
C GLU A 4 -13.35 -6.33 16.61
N ARG A 5 -13.12 -7.62 16.31
CA ARG A 5 -11.79 -8.23 16.27
C ARG A 5 -11.14 -8.19 14.89
N ASP A 6 -11.89 -7.79 13.86
CA ASP A 6 -11.42 -7.75 12.49
C ASP A 6 -10.89 -6.36 12.13
N ALA A 7 -9.74 -6.31 11.46
CA ALA A 7 -9.16 -5.08 10.94
C ALA A 7 -9.47 -4.95 9.45
N VAL A 8 -10.05 -3.81 9.04
CA VAL A 8 -10.20 -3.42 7.64
C VAL A 8 -9.09 -2.44 7.31
N ILE A 9 -8.20 -2.84 6.41
CA ILE A 9 -7.04 -2.05 6.00
C ILE A 9 -7.23 -1.70 4.53
N THR A 10 -6.99 -0.44 4.18
CA THR A 10 -6.89 0.02 2.81
C THR A 10 -5.59 0.80 2.65
N VAL A 11 -4.98 0.70 1.48
CA VAL A 11 -3.73 1.41 1.17
C VAL A 11 -4.08 2.55 0.23
N PHE A 12 -3.76 3.77 0.63
CA PHE A 12 -3.77 4.93 -0.26
C PHE A 12 -2.39 5.03 -0.91
N THR A 13 -2.36 4.99 -2.24
CA THR A 13 -1.15 5.29 -3.01
C THR A 13 -0.89 6.80 -3.03
N ASP A 14 0.20 7.20 -3.66
CA ASP A 14 0.58 8.60 -3.82
C ASP A 14 -0.56 9.49 -4.31
N SER A 15 -0.49 10.77 -3.94
CA SER A 15 -1.44 11.80 -4.35
C SER A 15 -1.55 11.92 -5.87
N MET A 16 -2.74 12.31 -6.35
CA MET A 16 -2.98 12.65 -7.75
C MET A 16 -2.07 13.77 -8.27
N GLU A 17 -1.45 14.55 -7.37
CA GLU A 17 -0.46 15.59 -7.70
C GLU A 17 0.76 15.02 -8.46
N LEU A 18 1.15 13.77 -8.20
CA LEU A 18 2.28 13.15 -8.91
C LEU A 18 1.96 12.78 -10.38
N TYR A 19 0.70 12.86 -10.80
CA TYR A 19 0.22 12.42 -12.12
C TYR A 19 -0.03 13.56 -13.11
N GLY A 20 0.44 14.79 -12.83
CA GLY A 20 0.17 15.96 -13.66
C GLY A 20 0.59 15.82 -15.13
N SER A 21 1.79 15.29 -15.40
CA SER A 21 2.27 15.02 -16.77
C SER A 21 1.37 14.00 -17.48
N ARG A 22 0.95 12.95 -16.77
CA ARG A 22 0.07 11.91 -17.31
C ARG A 22 -1.29 12.47 -17.72
N LEU A 23 -1.84 13.42 -16.95
CA LEU A 23 -3.09 14.09 -17.30
C LEU A 23 -2.96 14.93 -18.57
N GLN A 24 -1.81 15.57 -18.80
CA GLN A 24 -1.55 16.31 -20.03
C GLN A 24 -1.49 15.37 -21.24
N GLU A 25 -0.71 14.29 -21.16
CA GLU A 25 -0.59 13.28 -22.21
C GLU A 25 -1.98 12.72 -22.60
N LEU A 26 -2.79 12.37 -21.61
CA LEU A 26 -4.13 11.83 -21.84
C LEU A 26 -5.08 12.86 -22.47
N ARG A 27 -4.92 14.16 -22.18
CA ARG A 27 -5.70 15.22 -22.83
C ARG A 27 -5.28 15.43 -24.29
N GLU A 28 -4.00 15.27 -24.60
CA GLU A 28 -3.49 15.34 -25.97
C GLU A 28 -3.96 14.14 -26.80
N GLU A 29 -3.96 12.94 -26.19
CA GLU A 29 -4.36 11.70 -26.85
C GLU A 29 -5.89 11.54 -26.99
N MET A 30 -6.64 11.83 -25.92
CA MET A 30 -8.08 11.53 -25.83
C MET A 30 -8.98 12.77 -25.81
N GLY A 31 -8.39 13.98 -25.79
CA GLY A 31 -9.13 15.23 -25.72
C GLY A 31 -9.53 15.64 -24.31
N ALA A 32 -10.36 16.69 -24.22
CA ALA A 32 -10.80 17.23 -22.94
C ALA A 32 -11.72 16.26 -22.19
N TYR A 33 -11.48 16.12 -20.88
CA TYR A 33 -12.33 15.32 -20.01
C TYR A 33 -13.65 16.05 -19.75
N SER A 34 -14.76 15.46 -20.19
CA SER A 34 -16.09 16.09 -20.15
C SER A 34 -16.95 15.57 -18.99
N PRO A 35 -18.00 16.30 -18.59
CA PRO A 35 -18.96 15.83 -17.57
C PRO A 35 -19.61 14.49 -17.93
N GLU A 36 -19.84 14.21 -19.21
CA GLU A 36 -20.41 12.94 -19.69
C GLU A 36 -19.44 11.77 -19.47
N LEU A 37 -18.14 12.00 -19.69
CA LEU A 37 -17.10 11.02 -19.37
C LEU A 37 -17.00 10.79 -17.86
N ALA A 38 -17.06 11.86 -17.05
CA ALA A 38 -17.08 11.76 -15.60
C ALA A 38 -18.27 10.93 -15.09
N LEU A 39 -19.46 11.16 -15.64
CA LEU A 39 -20.66 10.37 -15.30
C LEU A 39 -20.46 8.89 -15.66
N ARG A 40 -19.99 8.61 -16.88
CA ARG A 40 -19.72 7.24 -17.34
C ARG A 40 -18.72 6.53 -16.44
N ASP A 41 -17.60 7.18 -16.13
CA ASP A 41 -16.51 6.59 -15.36
C ASP A 41 -16.90 6.41 -13.90
N HIS A 42 -17.66 7.34 -13.32
CA HIS A 42 -18.22 7.19 -11.98
C HIS A 42 -19.14 5.96 -11.88
N HIS A 43 -20.07 5.80 -12.82
CA HIS A 43 -20.97 4.64 -12.80
C HIS A 43 -20.23 3.33 -13.08
N ARG A 44 -19.26 3.33 -14.00
CA ARG A 44 -18.55 2.11 -14.40
C ARG A 44 -17.47 1.68 -13.41
N TYR A 45 -16.57 2.58 -13.03
CA TYR A 45 -15.35 2.25 -12.29
C TYR A 45 -15.47 2.44 -10.79
N LEU A 46 -16.41 3.26 -10.30
CA LEU A 46 -16.68 3.41 -8.87
C LEU A 46 -17.90 2.60 -8.44
N LEU A 47 -19.08 2.88 -9.00
CA LEU A 47 -20.32 2.21 -8.59
C LEU A 47 -20.46 0.80 -9.16
N GLY A 48 -19.83 0.53 -10.31
CA GLY A 48 -19.88 -0.75 -11.00
C GLY A 48 -18.87 -1.78 -10.49
N GLN A 49 -18.15 -1.50 -9.39
CA GLN A 49 -17.19 -2.47 -8.87
C GLN A 49 -17.88 -3.70 -8.29
N SER A 50 -17.41 -4.86 -8.75
CA SER A 50 -17.85 -6.17 -8.29
C SER A 50 -16.79 -6.78 -7.36
N THR A 51 -17.11 -7.95 -6.82
CA THR A 51 -16.17 -8.76 -6.03
C THR A 51 -15.38 -9.74 -6.88
N ASP A 52 -15.35 -9.59 -8.22
CA ASP A 52 -14.69 -10.55 -9.12
C ASP A 52 -13.17 -10.63 -8.87
N PHE A 53 -12.58 -9.56 -8.33
CA PHE A 53 -11.17 -9.47 -7.94
C PHE A 53 -10.96 -9.58 -6.42
N MET A 54 -11.99 -9.94 -5.66
CA MET A 54 -11.88 -10.23 -4.24
C MET A 54 -11.35 -11.65 -4.05
N LEU A 55 -10.35 -11.80 -3.19
CA LEU A 55 -9.79 -13.12 -2.87
C LEU A 55 -9.88 -13.38 -1.37
N GLU A 56 -10.68 -14.37 -0.98
CA GLU A 56 -10.62 -14.95 0.35
C GLU A 56 -9.42 -15.89 0.45
N LEU A 57 -8.49 -15.59 1.36
CA LEU A 57 -7.18 -16.22 1.35
C LEU A 57 -7.17 -17.57 2.09
N THR A 58 -6.86 -18.63 1.36
CA THR A 58 -6.41 -19.91 1.89
C THR A 58 -4.98 -19.82 2.44
N TYR A 59 -4.50 -20.90 3.07
CA TYR A 59 -3.11 -20.94 3.56
C TYR A 59 -2.07 -20.74 2.43
N PRO A 60 -2.14 -21.44 1.27
CA PRO A 60 -1.22 -21.21 0.17
C PRO A 60 -1.22 -19.77 -0.36
N GLU A 61 -2.38 -19.12 -0.42
CA GLU A 61 -2.50 -17.74 -0.91
C GLU A 61 -1.90 -16.74 0.07
N ARG A 62 -2.10 -16.93 1.37
CA ARG A 62 -1.40 -16.16 2.40
C ARG A 62 0.12 -16.33 2.28
N LYS A 63 0.61 -17.56 2.07
CA LYS A 63 2.05 -17.83 1.91
C LYS A 63 2.61 -17.21 0.62
N ARG A 64 1.85 -17.22 -0.46
CA ARG A 64 2.19 -16.51 -1.71
C ARG A 64 2.39 -15.02 -1.47
N ILE A 65 1.45 -14.38 -0.77
CA ILE A 65 1.55 -12.94 -0.44
C ILE A 65 2.78 -12.67 0.45
N HIS A 66 3.01 -13.50 1.47
CA HIS A 66 4.18 -13.39 2.32
C HIS A 66 5.50 -13.43 1.52
N ASN A 67 5.60 -14.34 0.55
CA ASN A 67 6.79 -14.51 -0.29
C ASN A 67 7.03 -13.35 -1.28
N LEU A 68 6.06 -12.45 -1.51
CA LEU A 68 6.29 -11.26 -2.35
C LEU A 68 7.41 -10.37 -1.82
N LYS A 69 7.70 -10.46 -0.52
CA LYS A 69 8.77 -9.70 0.14
C LYS A 69 10.18 -10.14 -0.26
N TYR A 70 10.35 -11.37 -0.75
CA TYR A 70 11.67 -11.97 -1.02
C TYR A 70 12.56 -11.05 -1.85
N PHE A 71 12.07 -10.58 -3.00
CA PHE A 71 12.87 -9.76 -3.91
C PHE A 71 13.17 -8.37 -3.32
N THR A 72 12.17 -7.72 -2.73
CA THR A 72 12.30 -6.33 -2.25
C THR A 72 13.02 -6.18 -0.92
N TRP A 73 12.99 -7.20 -0.04
CA TRP A 73 13.56 -7.12 1.31
C TRP A 73 14.87 -7.88 1.42
N VAL A 74 14.86 -9.17 1.06
CA VAL A 74 16.04 -10.04 1.23
C VAL A 74 17.12 -9.63 0.24
N GLU A 75 16.81 -9.58 -1.04
CA GLU A 75 17.81 -9.30 -2.07
C GLU A 75 18.18 -7.81 -2.16
N GLN A 76 17.19 -6.89 -2.16
CA GLN A 76 17.45 -5.46 -2.36
C GLN A 76 17.88 -4.72 -1.08
N GLN A 77 17.24 -5.00 0.06
CA GLN A 77 17.53 -4.31 1.33
C GLN A 77 18.51 -5.08 2.21
N GLY A 78 19.04 -6.22 1.74
CA GLY A 78 20.06 -7.00 2.43
C GLY A 78 19.56 -7.70 3.69
N LYS A 79 18.26 -7.99 3.77
CA LYS A 79 17.66 -8.76 4.87
C LYS A 79 17.95 -10.25 4.72
N SER A 80 17.84 -11.02 5.80
CA SER A 80 18.07 -12.46 5.72
C SER A 80 16.80 -13.24 5.39
N ALA A 81 16.95 -14.42 4.79
CA ALA A 81 15.83 -15.31 4.53
C ALA A 81 15.23 -15.86 5.85
N GLU A 82 16.06 -16.03 6.88
CA GLU A 82 15.62 -16.44 8.21
C GLU A 82 14.72 -15.37 8.86
N GLU A 83 15.04 -14.09 8.69
CA GLU A 83 14.19 -12.98 9.18
C GLU A 83 12.83 -12.97 8.46
N LEU A 84 12.82 -13.29 7.16
CA LEU A 84 11.58 -13.43 6.41
C LEU A 84 10.73 -14.61 6.93
N GLU A 85 11.33 -15.79 7.14
CA GLU A 85 10.63 -16.95 7.68
C GLU A 85 10.12 -16.69 9.12
N ALA A 86 10.85 -15.93 9.94
CA ALA A 86 10.43 -15.53 11.28
C ALA A 86 9.12 -14.70 11.25
N GLN A 87 8.96 -13.80 10.28
CA GLN A 87 7.69 -13.07 10.10
C GLN A 87 6.48 -13.97 9.83
N TRP A 88 6.69 -15.21 9.38
CA TRP A 88 5.64 -16.18 9.10
C TRP A 88 5.38 -17.11 10.28
N TYR A 89 6.42 -17.74 10.84
CA TYR A 89 6.27 -18.74 11.91
C TYR A 89 6.23 -18.13 13.31
N ASP A 90 6.93 -17.02 13.52
CA ASP A 90 7.03 -16.29 14.79
C ASP A 90 6.29 -14.94 14.72
N TYR A 91 5.26 -14.86 13.88
CA TYR A 91 4.54 -13.63 13.62
C TYR A 91 4.02 -12.91 14.89
N PRO A 92 3.56 -13.59 15.98
CA PRO A 92 3.02 -12.86 17.13
C PRO A 92 4.09 -12.03 17.84
N ASP A 93 5.26 -12.62 18.09
CA ASP A 93 6.32 -11.96 18.83
C ASP A 93 7.13 -11.03 17.92
N TYR A 94 7.45 -11.47 16.69
CA TYR A 94 8.15 -10.63 15.70
C TYR A 94 7.45 -9.27 15.49
N TRP A 95 6.14 -9.28 15.20
CA TRP A 95 5.42 -8.03 14.95
C TRP A 95 5.18 -7.21 16.21
N LYS A 96 5.07 -7.86 17.38
CA LYS A 96 4.95 -7.16 18.66
C LYS A 96 6.22 -6.40 19.01
N GLU A 97 7.40 -6.99 18.77
CA GLU A 97 8.69 -6.30 18.96
C GLU A 97 8.81 -5.07 18.05
N VAL A 98 8.40 -5.17 16.79
CA VAL A 98 8.35 -4.01 15.88
C VAL A 98 7.40 -2.92 16.41
N GLN A 99 6.22 -3.29 16.93
CA GLN A 99 5.27 -2.33 17.50
C GLN A 99 5.83 -1.58 18.72
N THR A 100 6.75 -2.17 19.48
CA THR A 100 7.39 -1.45 20.59
C THR A 100 8.27 -0.27 20.15
N GLN A 101 8.65 -0.22 18.87
CA GLN A 101 9.53 0.83 18.33
C GLN A 101 8.77 2.03 17.78
N ILE A 102 7.42 2.00 17.76
CA ILE A 102 6.58 3.03 17.14
C ILE A 102 6.95 4.44 17.62
N THR A 103 7.10 4.64 18.93
CA THR A 103 7.43 5.97 19.48
C THR A 103 8.76 6.52 18.99
N GLU A 104 9.79 5.68 18.83
CA GLU A 104 11.08 6.14 18.33
C GLU A 104 11.03 6.40 16.82
N ILE A 105 10.31 5.57 16.07
CA ILE A 105 10.07 5.77 14.64
C ILE A 105 9.37 7.12 14.42
N ASP A 106 8.33 7.42 15.18
CA ASP A 106 7.61 8.71 15.11
C ASP A 106 8.56 9.89 15.36
N ARG A 107 9.39 9.80 16.41
CA ARG A 107 10.41 10.82 16.73
C ARG A 107 11.39 11.03 15.57
N LEU A 108 11.85 9.95 14.93
CA LEU A 108 12.76 10.02 13.78
C LEU A 108 12.07 10.64 12.55
N ILE A 109 10.80 10.30 12.30
CA ILE A 109 10.01 10.90 11.22
C ILE A 109 9.84 12.40 11.42
N GLU A 110 9.52 12.84 12.63
CA GLU A 110 9.39 14.27 12.95
C GLU A 110 10.71 15.03 12.77
N ALA A 111 11.82 14.47 13.25
CA ALA A 111 13.14 15.05 13.09
C ALA A 111 13.54 15.19 11.61
N PHE A 112 13.35 14.13 10.82
CA PHE A 112 13.61 14.14 9.39
C PHE A 112 12.76 15.20 8.67
N ASN A 113 11.45 15.24 8.97
CA ASN A 113 10.53 16.21 8.37
C ASN A 113 10.90 17.66 8.71
N ALA A 114 11.41 17.92 9.92
CA ALA A 114 11.91 19.22 10.29
C ALA A 114 13.14 19.61 9.44
N GLU A 115 14.12 18.70 9.29
CA GLU A 115 15.34 18.91 8.52
C GLU A 115 15.07 19.25 7.05
N VAL A 116 14.22 18.45 6.37
CA VAL A 116 13.90 18.67 4.95
C VAL A 116 13.05 19.93 4.72
N LYS A 117 12.22 20.34 5.70
CA LYS A 117 11.45 21.59 5.60
C LYS A 117 12.33 22.83 5.72
N THR A 118 13.40 22.80 6.51
CA THR A 118 14.35 23.92 6.62
C THR A 118 15.25 24.12 5.40
N THR A 119 15.25 23.18 4.45
CA THR A 119 16.16 23.19 3.29
C THR A 119 15.47 23.71 2.01
N ASN A 120 14.25 24.23 2.09
CA ASN A 120 13.52 24.89 1.00
C ASN A 120 13.40 26.40 1.21
#